data_AF-A0A7W9FPY2-F1
#
_entry.id   AF-A0A7W9FPY2-F1
#
_cell.length_a   1.000
_cell.length_b   1.000
_cell.length_c   1.000
_cell.angle_alpha   90.00
_cell.angle_beta   90.00
_cell.angle_gamma   90.00
#
_symmetry.space_group_name_H-M   'P 1'
#
loop_
_entity.id
_entity.type
_entity.pdbx_description
1 polymer ?
#
loop_
_entity_poly.entity_id
_entity_poly.type
_entity_poly.pdbx_seq_one_letter_code
_entity_poly.pdbx_strand_id
1 'polypeptide(L)' 'MTTNIDLDEGTCSLDLLEAASGIFGLMLVQARAIVKEVATVTTTWRDTAKAVGARSAEINRMASAFEHDDFRQALAL' A
#
# COMPACT_ATOMS: atom_id res chain seq x y z
N MET A 1 18.83 17.49 -0.28
CA MET A 1 17.86 16.52 0.26
C MET A 1 16.94 16.15 -0.89
N THR A 2 17.23 15.04 -1.57
CA THR A 2 16.43 14.56 -2.69
C THR A 2 15.54 13.45 -2.14
N THR A 3 14.25 13.70 -2.04
CA THR A 3 13.26 12.64 -1.91
C THR A 3 13.25 11.90 -3.24
N ASN A 4 14.19 10.96 -3.44
CA ASN A 4 14.24 10.16 -4.66
C ASN A 4 13.22 9.04 -4.53
N ILE A 5 11.97 9.34 -4.86
CA ILE A 5 11.02 8.31 -5.28
C ILE A 5 11.33 8.11 -6.76
N ASP A 6 12.34 7.29 -7.03
CA ASP A 6 12.74 6.92 -8.39
C ASP A 6 11.80 5.84 -8.90
N LEU A 7 11.50 5.83 -10.21
CA LEU A 7 10.69 4.77 -10.81
C LEU A 7 11.42 3.42 -10.84
N ASP A 8 12.76 3.43 -10.67
CA ASP A 8 13.61 2.24 -10.61
C ASP A 8 13.78 1.69 -9.18
N GLU A 9 13.50 2.48 -8.13
CA GLU A 9 13.58 2.07 -6.72
C GLU A 9 12.15 1.77 -6.20
N GLY A 10 11.51 0.76 -6.79
CA GLY A 10 10.20 0.24 -6.39
C GLY A 10 10.22 -0.60 -5.11
N THR A 11 11.30 -0.56 -4.35
CA THR A 11 11.59 -1.33 -3.12
C THR A 11 10.84 -0.78 -1.90
N CYS A 12 9.58 -0.39 -2.08
CA CYS A 12 8.70 -0.08 -0.95
C CYS A 12 8.16 -1.39 -0.39
N SER A 13 8.77 -1.88 0.69
CA SER A 13 8.31 -3.06 1.43
C SER A 13 7.80 -2.70 2.83
N LEU A 14 7.02 -3.59 3.43
CA LEU A 14 6.59 -3.41 4.83
C LEU A 14 7.77 -3.36 5.79
N ASP A 15 8.81 -4.16 5.55
CA ASP A 15 10.04 -4.16 6.36
C ASP A 15 10.73 -2.80 6.33
N LEU A 16 10.83 -2.17 5.15
CA LEU A 16 11.42 -0.84 5.00
C LEU A 16 10.58 0.22 5.72
N LEU A 17 9.25 0.11 5.66
CA LEU A 17 8.33 1.02 6.36
C LEU A 17 8.46 0.88 7.88
N GLU A 18 8.52 -0.36 8.40
CA GLU A 18 8.72 -0.64 9.82
C GLU A 18 10.08 -0.10 10.31
N ALA A 19 11.15 -0.29 9.54
CA ALA A 19 12.47 0.25 9.85
C ALA A 19 12.51 1.78 9.85
N ALA A 20 11.74 2.42 8.96
CA ALA A 20 11.65 3.88 8.87
C ALA A 20 10.72 4.52 9.92
N SER A 21 9.85 3.74 10.59
CA SER A 21 8.84 4.24 11.53
C SER A 21 9.41 5.16 12.63
N GLY A 22 10.60 4.83 13.14
CA GLY A 22 11.30 5.63 14.15
C GLY A 22 11.68 7.04 13.68
N ILE A 23 11.94 7.23 12.37
CA ILE A 23 12.23 8.56 11.78
C ILE A 23 11.00 9.47 11.92
N PHE A 24 9.80 8.88 11.88
CA PHE A 24 8.53 9.60 12.03
C PHE A 24 8.02 9.65 13.48
N GLY A 25 8.82 9.20 14.45
CA GLY A 25 8.44 9.16 15.86
C GLY A 25 7.32 8.16 16.16
N LEU A 26 7.12 7.17 15.29
CA LEU A 26 6.12 6.12 15.48
C LEU A 26 6.74 4.92 16.18
N MET A 27 6.03 4.36 17.16
CA MET A 27 6.32 3.02 17.64
C MET A 27 5.89 1.98 16.59
N LEU A 28 6.56 0.84 16.57
CA LEU A 28 6.26 -0.24 15.61
C LEU A 28 4.78 -0.64 15.60
N VAL A 29 4.14 -0.71 16.77
CA VAL A 29 2.71 -1.02 16.89
C VAL A 29 1.81 0.03 16.24
N GLN A 30 2.19 1.31 16.30
CA GLN A 30 1.44 2.40 15.67
C GLN A 30 1.63 2.36 14.16
N ALA A 31 2.85 2.10 13.69
CA ALA A 31 3.13 1.94 12.26
C ALA A 31 2.31 0.77 11.67
N ARG A 32 2.29 -0.39 12.32
CA ARG A 32 1.51 -1.55 11.89
C ARG A 32 0.00 -1.29 11.88
N ALA A 33 -0.50 -0.58 12.88
CA ALA A 33 -1.91 -0.17 12.90
C ALA A 33 -2.28 0.68 11.67
N ILE A 34 -1.46 1.68 11.36
CA ILE A 34 -1.67 2.53 10.18
C ILE A 34 -1.60 1.72 8.88
N VAL A 35 -0.60 0.84 8.74
CA VAL A 35 -0.47 -0.05 7.58
C VAL A 35 -1.72 -0.90 7.39
N LYS A 36 -2.24 -1.50 8.46
CA LYS A 36 -3.46 -2.32 8.42
C LYS A 36 -4.70 -1.50 8.05
N GLU A 37 -4.84 -0.30 8.59
CA GLU A 37 -5.95 0.61 8.26
C GLU A 37 -5.95 0.96 6.76
N VAL A 38 -4.79 1.36 6.22
CA VAL A 38 -4.62 1.68 4.80
C VAL A 38 -4.92 0.45 3.94
N ALA A 39 -4.41 -0.72 4.31
CA ALA A 39 -4.68 -1.96 3.59
C ALA A 39 -6.18 -2.31 3.61
N THR A 40 -6.84 -2.16 4.76
CA THR A 40 -8.27 -2.42 4.91
C THR A 40 -9.10 -1.54 3.98
N VAL A 41 -8.84 -0.22 3.94
CA VAL A 41 -9.54 0.69 3.01
C VAL A 41 -9.22 0.33 1.56
N THR A 42 -7.98 -0.04 1.27
CA THR A 42 -7.55 -0.39 -0.08
C THR A 42 -8.25 -1.65 -0.61
N THR A 43 -8.78 -2.54 0.25
CA THR A 43 -9.60 -3.68 -0.21
C THR A 43 -10.79 -3.27 -1.09
N THR A 44 -11.30 -2.03 -0.94
CA THR A 44 -12.46 -1.54 -1.70
C THR A 44 -12.10 -0.91 -3.04
N TRP A 45 -10.81 -0.91 -3.44
CA TRP A 45 -10.32 -0.17 -4.61
C TRP A 45 -11.07 -0.49 -5.91
N ARG A 46 -11.48 -1.75 -6.11
CA ARG A 46 -12.24 -2.16 -7.30
C ARG A 46 -13.62 -1.52 -7.35
N ASP A 47 -14.30 -1.43 -6.22
CA ASP A 47 -15.62 -0.82 -6.14
C ASP A 47 -15.54 0.69 -6.28
N THR A 48 -14.51 1.31 -5.68
CA THR A 48 -14.18 2.72 -5.92
C THR A 48 -13.91 2.99 -7.41
N ALA A 49 -13.13 2.14 -8.09
CA ALA A 49 -12.83 2.27 -9.51
C ALA A 49 -14.10 2.16 -10.37
N LYS A 50 -14.98 1.20 -10.08
CA LYS A 50 -16.30 1.09 -10.75
C LYS A 50 -17.14 2.34 -10.53
N ALA A 51 -17.19 2.86 -9.29
CA ALA A 51 -17.99 4.03 -8.94
C ALA A 51 -17.57 5.30 -9.69
N VAL A 52 -16.29 5.43 -10.05
CA VAL A 52 -15.78 6.54 -10.88
C VAL A 52 -15.80 6.26 -12.39
N GLY A 53 -16.39 5.14 -12.81
CA GLY A 53 -16.64 4.83 -14.22
C GLY A 53 -15.54 4.03 -14.94
N ALA A 54 -14.60 3.42 -14.22
CA ALA A 54 -13.58 2.57 -14.83
C ALA A 54 -14.19 1.30 -15.44
N ARG A 55 -13.69 0.89 -16.62
CA ARG A 55 -14.12 -0.33 -17.30
C ARG A 55 -13.46 -1.55 -16.67
N SER A 56 -14.13 -2.70 -16.73
CA SER A 56 -13.62 -3.97 -16.17
C SER A 56 -12.21 -4.33 -16.66
N ALA A 57 -11.88 -4.04 -17.92
CA ALA A 57 -10.55 -4.28 -18.48
C ALA A 57 -9.46 -3.39 -17.84
N GLU A 58 -9.79 -2.12 -17.55
CA GLU A 58 -8.87 -1.17 -16.88
C GLU A 58 -8.66 -1.59 -15.43
N ILE A 59 -9.72 -1.99 -14.73
CA ILE A 59 -9.65 -2.52 -13.36
C ILE A 59 -8.79 -3.79 -13.34
N ASN A 60 -9.03 -4.75 -14.22
CA ASN A 60 -8.26 -5.99 -14.25
C ASN A 60 -6.77 -5.76 -14.55
N ARG A 61 -6.44 -4.77 -15.39
CA ARG A 61 -5.06 -4.37 -15.67
C ARG A 61 -4.35 -3.85 -14.41
N MET A 62 -5.08 -3.19 -13.50
CA MET A 62 -4.53 -2.64 -12.26
C MET A 62 -4.39 -3.66 -11.13
N ALA A 63 -4.88 -4.90 -11.30
CA ALA A 63 -4.90 -5.90 -10.22
C ALA A 63 -3.53 -6.10 -9.56
N SER A 64 -2.45 -6.23 -10.33
CA SER A 64 -1.10 -6.44 -9.77
C SER A 64 -0.57 -5.27 -8.96
N ALA A 65 -1.09 -4.05 -9.16
CA ALA A 65 -0.68 -2.87 -8.41
C ALA A 65 -1.35 -2.80 -7.03
N PHE A 66 -2.50 -3.45 -6.84
CA PHE A 66 -3.26 -3.44 -5.58
C PHE A 66 -3.29 -4.79 -4.86
N GLU A 67 -3.09 -5.91 -5.57
CA GLU A 67 -3.32 -7.28 -5.08
C GLU A 67 -2.02 -8.10 -5.04
N HIS A 68 -0.97 -7.52 -4.46
CA HIS A 68 0.36 -8.10 -4.31
C HIS A 68 0.59 -8.71 -2.91
N ASP A 69 1.75 -9.35 -2.70
CA ASP A 69 2.05 -10.08 -1.46
C ASP A 69 2.11 -9.16 -0.24
N ASP A 70 2.76 -8.00 -0.35
CA ASP A 70 2.81 -7.02 0.75
C ASP A 70 1.42 -6.53 1.16
N PHE A 71 0.48 -6.42 0.21
CA PHE A 71 -0.90 -6.08 0.54
C PHE A 71 -1.55 -7.17 1.39
N ARG A 72 -1.30 -8.45 1.08
CA ARG A 72 -1.81 -9.58 1.88
C ARG A 72 -1.16 -9.63 3.26
N GLN A 73 0.13 -9.34 3.36
CA GLN A 73 0.84 -9.25 4.64
C GLN A 73 0.28 -8.11 5.50
N ALA A 74 0.04 -6.93 4.90
CA ALA A 74 -0.51 -5.77 5.58
C ALA A 74 -1.91 -6.03 6.19
N LEU A 75 -2.75 -6.81 5.51
CA LEU A 75 -4.06 -7.23 6.03
C LEU A 75 -3.95 -8.20 7.21
N ALA A 76 -2.84 -8.92 7.35
CA ALA A 76 -2.61 -9.93 8.37
C ALA A 76 -1.91 -9.42 9.63
N LEU A 77 -1.41 -8.17 9.64
CA LEU A 77 -0.85 -7.49 10.82
C LEU A 77 -1.89 -7.35 11.94
#